data_AF-A0A382SGP1-F1
#
_entry.id   AF-A0A382SGP1-F1
#
_cell.length_a   1.000
_cell.length_b   1.000
_cell.length_c   1.000
_cell.angle_alpha   90.00
_cell.angle_beta   90.00
_cell.angle_gamma   90.00
#
_symmetry.space_group_name_H-M   'P 1'
#
loop_
_entity.id
_entity.type
_entity.pdbx_description
1 polymer ?
#
loop_
_entity_poly.entity_id
_entity_poly.type
_entity_poly.pdbx_seq_one_letter_code
_entity_poly.pdbx_strand_id
1 'polypeptide(L)'
;NAILTHSAVSSNNRFMVDTEAPTVNTFTISDTLLLVGETMTVNLGFSEAVISFSAADITAAGTASAADNGTLATMTSSDNITWSGTFTPAAGEEEPSNTLSVSTNYTDLAGNTGTVATTTNYEVDTLAPSGTFSFTDYNFEPGDNATVRLVFNEVVVGFSSADDITVPNLDNGPGTSPARASGTLAAMTSSDNITWSGTFTPTFPNTEDWSNTLSLAAASYTDVDNNTGTAATSPNYMVDDIPPSTHGVPTLTLNRSLLLYDETATLTVVFPEPVTSASFSSAADINLDNATGLLSTMSPTGDGTTWTGTF
;
A
#
# COMPACT_ATOMS: atom_id res chain seq x y z
N ASN A 1 34.74 -85.27 16.60
CA ASN A 1 34.05 -84.21 17.36
C ASN A 1 35.08 -83.26 17.94
N ALA A 2 35.27 -82.08 17.34
CA ALA A 2 36.09 -81.03 17.92
C ALA A 2 35.20 -80.18 18.85
N ILE A 3 35.60 -80.04 20.11
CA ILE A 3 34.93 -79.19 21.10
C ILE A 3 35.57 -77.80 20.97
N LEU A 4 34.79 -76.80 20.56
CA LEU A 4 35.19 -75.40 20.64
C LEU A 4 34.99 -74.93 22.09
N THR A 5 36.09 -74.70 22.81
CA THR A 5 36.07 -73.97 24.08
C THR A 5 36.46 -72.53 23.83
N HIS A 6 35.48 -71.63 23.79
CA HIS A 6 35.75 -70.19 23.93
C HIS A 6 35.72 -69.84 25.42
N SER A 7 36.82 -69.31 25.94
CA SER A 7 36.82 -68.70 27.27
C SER A 7 35.89 -67.50 27.28
N ALA A 8 34.99 -67.41 28.27
CA ALA A 8 34.18 -66.21 28.45
C ALA A 8 35.13 -65.02 28.69
N VAL A 9 35.01 -63.99 27.84
CA VAL A 9 35.75 -62.74 28.04
C VAL A 9 35.07 -62.02 29.19
N SER A 10 35.83 -61.67 30.25
CA SER A 10 35.29 -60.92 31.38
C SER A 10 34.73 -59.58 30.93
N SER A 11 33.61 -59.19 31.56
CA SER A 11 32.80 -58.02 31.27
C SER A 11 33.59 -56.81 30.75
N ASN A 12 33.25 -56.39 29.53
CA ASN A 12 33.81 -55.22 28.87
C ASN A 12 33.26 -53.94 29.51
N ASN A 13 33.73 -53.60 30.71
CA ASN A 13 33.26 -52.44 31.50
C ASN A 13 33.72 -51.07 30.94
N ARG A 14 33.84 -50.91 29.62
CA ARG A 14 34.32 -49.64 29.01
C ARG A 14 33.45 -49.08 27.89
N PHE A 15 32.28 -49.65 27.64
CA PHE A 15 31.30 -49.04 26.73
C PHE A 15 30.13 -48.52 27.57
N MET A 16 30.16 -47.23 27.90
CA MET A 16 28.93 -46.52 28.26
C MET A 16 28.15 -46.36 26.96
N VAL A 17 27.03 -47.06 26.83
CA VAL A 17 26.08 -46.85 25.74
C VAL A 17 25.12 -45.79 26.24
N ASP A 18 25.13 -44.66 25.58
CA ASP A 18 24.11 -43.64 25.79
C ASP A 18 22.87 -44.03 25.00
N THR A 19 21.73 -44.08 25.69
CA THR A 19 20.43 -44.46 25.14
C THR A 19 19.36 -43.41 25.39
N GLU A 20 19.71 -42.29 26.03
CA GLU A 20 18.76 -41.24 26.34
C GLU A 20 18.68 -40.28 25.15
N ALA A 21 17.47 -39.91 24.74
CA ALA A 21 17.30 -38.98 23.64
C ALA A 21 17.40 -37.53 24.14
N PRO A 22 17.96 -36.60 23.35
CA PRO A 22 17.92 -35.20 23.70
C PRO A 22 16.47 -34.69 23.68
N THR A 23 16.07 -34.01 24.75
CA THR A 23 14.74 -33.39 24.91
C THR A 23 14.83 -31.87 24.78
N VAL A 24 13.72 -31.22 24.44
CA VAL A 24 13.63 -29.75 24.45
C VAL A 24 13.18 -29.28 25.82
N ASN A 25 14.08 -28.67 26.58
CA ASN A 25 13.81 -28.10 27.89
C ASN A 25 13.12 -26.73 27.81
N THR A 26 13.49 -25.92 26.81
CA THR A 26 12.94 -24.56 26.62
C THR A 26 12.76 -24.28 25.14
N PHE A 27 11.60 -23.77 24.74
CA PHE A 27 11.37 -23.20 23.41
C PHE A 27 10.48 -21.96 23.56
N THR A 28 11.11 -20.79 23.51
CA THR A 28 10.49 -19.52 23.90
C THR A 28 10.74 -18.44 22.86
N ILE A 29 9.84 -17.47 22.84
CA ILE A 29 9.82 -16.34 21.92
C ILE A 29 9.74 -15.06 22.76
N SER A 30 10.45 -14.01 22.36
CA SER A 30 10.50 -12.77 23.14
C SER A 30 9.30 -11.87 22.95
N ASP A 31 8.56 -12.07 21.86
CA ASP A 31 7.38 -11.29 21.51
C ASP A 31 6.25 -12.23 21.08
N THR A 32 5.02 -11.79 21.28
CA THR A 32 3.79 -12.49 20.88
C THR A 32 2.95 -11.69 19.91
N LEU A 33 3.33 -10.45 19.57
CA LEU A 33 2.72 -9.64 18.52
C LEU A 33 3.84 -8.97 17.74
N LEU A 34 3.94 -9.25 16.44
CA LEU A 34 4.98 -8.70 15.58
C LEU A 34 4.38 -7.66 14.62
N LEU A 35 4.70 -6.39 14.86
CA LEU A 35 4.26 -5.26 14.05
C LEU A 35 5.22 -4.96 12.89
N VAL A 36 4.84 -4.00 12.04
CA VAL A 36 5.68 -3.52 10.92
C VAL A 36 7.10 -3.17 11.39
N GLY A 37 8.09 -3.87 10.83
CA GLY A 37 9.51 -3.63 11.08
C GLY A 37 10.06 -4.25 12.36
N GLU A 38 9.23 -4.97 13.12
CA GLU A 38 9.65 -5.67 14.34
C GLU A 38 10.30 -7.02 14.04
N THR A 39 11.00 -7.54 15.05
CA THR A 39 11.59 -8.88 15.06
C THR A 39 11.50 -9.44 16.47
N MET A 40 11.53 -10.76 16.60
CA MET A 40 11.60 -11.41 17.91
C MET A 40 12.79 -12.35 18.02
N THR A 41 13.25 -12.53 19.26
CA THR A 41 14.26 -13.52 19.60
C THR A 41 13.60 -14.87 19.84
N VAL A 42 14.15 -15.91 19.22
CA VAL A 42 13.76 -17.31 19.42
C VAL A 42 14.85 -17.99 20.23
N ASN A 43 14.50 -18.53 21.39
CA ASN A 43 15.42 -19.25 22.27
C ASN A 43 14.99 -20.71 22.41
N LEU A 44 15.92 -21.62 22.11
CA LEU A 44 15.75 -23.06 22.20
C LEU A 44 16.83 -23.65 23.10
N GLY A 45 16.45 -24.56 23.99
CA GLY A 45 17.38 -25.20 24.94
C GLY A 45 17.09 -26.68 25.02
N PHE A 46 18.10 -27.50 24.79
CA PHE A 46 18.04 -28.95 24.87
C PHE A 46 18.45 -29.47 26.25
N SER A 47 18.19 -30.74 26.56
CA SER A 47 18.67 -31.41 27.77
C SER A 47 20.17 -31.71 27.74
N GLU A 48 20.75 -31.75 26.55
CA GLU A 48 22.16 -32.02 26.30
C GLU A 48 22.60 -31.46 24.94
N ALA A 49 23.88 -31.63 24.61
CA ALA A 49 24.44 -31.09 23.38
C ALA A 49 23.95 -31.88 22.16
N VAL A 50 23.34 -31.19 21.20
CA VAL A 50 22.86 -31.78 19.94
C VAL A 50 23.88 -31.58 18.81
N ILE A 51 23.78 -32.39 17.77
CA ILE A 51 24.56 -32.28 16.54
C ILE A 51 23.63 -32.11 15.35
N SER A 52 24.15 -31.49 14.29
CA SER A 52 23.45 -31.25 13.01
C SER A 52 22.19 -30.39 13.12
N PHE A 53 21.98 -29.69 14.23
CA PHE A 53 20.86 -28.75 14.39
C PHE A 53 21.14 -27.41 13.69
N SER A 54 20.11 -26.84 13.08
CA SER A 54 20.13 -25.56 12.39
C SER A 54 18.76 -24.89 12.42
N ALA A 55 18.67 -23.64 11.93
CA ALA A 55 17.39 -22.97 11.76
C ALA A 55 16.44 -23.71 10.81
N ALA A 56 16.95 -24.51 9.86
CA ALA A 56 16.13 -25.29 8.94
C ALA A 56 15.36 -26.43 9.61
N ASP A 57 15.72 -26.78 10.85
CA ASP A 57 15.03 -27.78 11.67
C ASP A 57 13.82 -27.19 12.42
N ILE A 58 13.66 -25.86 12.36
CA ILE A 58 12.49 -25.13 12.86
C ILE A 58 11.62 -24.73 11.68
N THR A 59 10.33 -25.02 11.79
CA THR A 59 9.31 -24.62 10.81
C THR A 59 8.36 -23.61 11.44
N ALA A 60 7.95 -22.61 10.68
CA ALA A 60 6.87 -21.69 11.04
C ALA A 60 5.56 -22.18 10.41
N ALA A 61 4.49 -22.19 11.19
CA ALA A 61 3.14 -22.53 10.71
C ALA A 61 2.13 -21.51 11.23
N GLY A 62 1.18 -21.14 10.37
CA GLY A 62 0.14 -20.15 10.61
C GLY A 62 -1.17 -20.60 9.98
N THR A 63 -2.18 -19.73 9.91
CA THR A 63 -3.45 -20.06 9.23
C THR A 63 -3.40 -19.82 7.72
N ALA A 64 -2.49 -18.95 7.25
CA ALA A 64 -2.08 -18.81 5.86
C ALA A 64 -0.97 -19.79 5.43
N SER A 65 -0.41 -19.59 4.23
CA SER A 65 0.65 -20.44 3.69
C SER A 65 1.92 -20.31 4.54
N ALA A 66 2.76 -21.35 4.56
CA ALA A 66 4.02 -21.33 5.32
C ALA A 66 4.99 -20.21 4.89
N ALA A 67 4.82 -19.66 3.67
CA ALA A 67 5.61 -18.53 3.18
C ALA A 67 5.24 -17.19 3.84
N ASP A 68 4.03 -17.12 4.42
CA ASP A 68 3.40 -15.88 4.87
C ASP A 68 3.74 -15.59 6.35
N ASN A 69 4.42 -16.51 7.03
CA ASN A 69 4.63 -16.40 8.48
C ASN A 69 5.96 -15.73 8.86
N GLY A 70 6.92 -15.58 7.93
CA GLY A 70 8.23 -14.97 8.17
C GLY A 70 9.44 -15.89 8.00
N THR A 71 10.60 -15.45 8.51
CA THR A 71 11.90 -16.14 8.33
C THR A 71 12.70 -16.23 9.62
N LEU A 72 13.30 -17.40 9.87
CA LEU A 72 14.32 -17.62 10.88
C LEU A 72 15.63 -17.96 10.18
N ALA A 73 16.47 -16.96 9.92
CA ALA A 73 17.63 -17.15 9.04
C ALA A 73 18.72 -18.03 9.68
N THR A 74 18.95 -17.86 10.97
CA THR A 74 20.00 -18.56 11.71
C THR A 74 19.58 -18.88 13.14
N MET A 75 20.09 -20.00 13.64
CA MET A 75 20.15 -20.33 15.06
C MET A 75 21.63 -20.51 15.40
N THR A 76 22.07 -19.89 16.48
CA THR A 76 23.49 -19.91 16.90
C THR A 76 23.62 -20.46 18.30
N SER A 77 24.71 -21.19 18.55
CA SER A 77 25.03 -21.76 19.85
C SER A 77 26.54 -21.79 20.08
N SER A 78 26.95 -21.66 21.34
CA SER A 78 28.35 -21.84 21.77
C SER A 78 28.61 -23.18 22.46
N ASP A 79 27.55 -23.86 22.90
CA ASP A 79 27.62 -25.10 23.70
C ASP A 79 26.85 -26.27 23.08
N ASN A 80 26.19 -26.04 21.94
CA ASN A 80 25.25 -26.95 21.28
C ASN A 80 24.05 -27.39 22.13
N ILE A 81 23.82 -26.74 23.26
CA ILE A 81 22.70 -27.00 24.19
C ILE A 81 21.69 -25.86 24.08
N THR A 82 22.19 -24.62 24.15
CA THR A 82 21.39 -23.40 24.10
C THR A 82 21.57 -22.72 22.75
N TRP A 83 20.46 -22.44 22.09
CA TRP A 83 20.41 -21.89 20.75
C TRP A 83 19.56 -20.63 20.74
N SER A 84 20.04 -19.60 20.07
CA SER A 84 19.33 -18.34 19.90
C SER A 84 19.36 -17.89 18.44
N GLY A 85 18.23 -17.35 17.98
CA GLY A 85 18.05 -16.81 16.64
C GLY A 85 17.08 -15.63 16.63
N THR A 86 17.03 -14.94 15.50
CA THR A 86 16.13 -13.81 15.28
C THR A 86 15.13 -14.18 14.20
N PHE A 87 13.85 -14.09 14.55
CA PHE A 87 12.73 -14.28 13.64
C PHE A 87 12.25 -12.92 13.12
N THR A 88 12.10 -12.82 11.81
CA THR A 88 11.54 -11.63 11.14
C THR A 88 10.22 -12.04 10.50
N PRO A 89 9.08 -11.40 10.84
CA PRO A 89 7.79 -11.69 10.21
C PRO A 89 7.83 -11.36 8.72
N ALA A 90 6.93 -11.95 7.93
CA ALA A 90 6.69 -11.49 6.56
C ALA A 90 6.04 -10.08 6.61
N ALA A 91 6.22 -9.29 5.55
CA ALA A 91 5.70 -7.93 5.48
C ALA A 91 4.35 -7.90 4.75
N GLY A 92 3.42 -7.07 5.23
CA GLY A 92 2.09 -6.92 4.63
C GLY A 92 1.13 -8.07 4.96
N GLU A 93 1.36 -8.78 6.06
CA GLU A 93 0.59 -9.95 6.46
C GLU A 93 -0.12 -9.69 7.80
N GLU A 94 -1.31 -10.26 7.95
CA GLU A 94 -2.10 -10.22 9.18
C GLU A 94 -2.51 -11.66 9.53
N GLU A 95 -1.92 -12.23 10.57
CA GLU A 95 -2.08 -13.62 10.98
C GLU A 95 -2.19 -13.73 12.51
N PRO A 96 -3.39 -14.05 13.05
CA PRO A 96 -3.64 -14.07 14.49
C PRO A 96 -3.14 -15.35 15.19
N SER A 97 -2.67 -16.35 14.42
CA SER A 97 -2.31 -17.63 15.01
C SER A 97 -1.11 -18.27 14.31
N ASN A 98 0.08 -18.07 14.88
CA ASN A 98 1.33 -18.64 14.39
C ASN A 98 2.08 -19.40 15.49
N THR A 99 2.85 -20.41 15.08
CA THR A 99 3.77 -21.15 15.97
C THR A 99 5.06 -21.51 15.26
N LEU A 100 6.14 -21.64 16.04
CA LEU A 100 7.38 -22.27 15.60
C LEU A 100 7.45 -23.69 16.15
N SER A 101 7.80 -24.65 15.30
CA SER A 101 7.91 -26.07 15.66
C SER A 101 9.25 -26.65 15.25
N VAL A 102 9.92 -27.32 16.17
CA VAL A 102 11.10 -28.14 15.90
C VAL A 102 10.68 -29.60 15.74
N SER A 103 11.19 -30.25 14.69
CA SER A 103 10.92 -31.66 14.42
C SER A 103 12.02 -32.57 14.99
N THR A 104 11.93 -33.88 14.77
CA THR A 104 12.89 -34.89 15.26
C THR A 104 14.14 -35.01 14.37
N ASN A 105 14.53 -33.96 13.64
CA ASN A 105 15.61 -34.01 12.64
C ASN A 105 17.01 -33.76 13.23
N TYR A 106 17.13 -33.69 14.56
CA TYR A 106 18.39 -33.52 15.28
C TYR A 106 18.67 -34.74 16.16
N THR A 107 19.95 -34.94 16.48
CA THR A 107 20.41 -36.03 17.36
C THR A 107 21.40 -35.52 18.40
N ASP A 108 21.66 -36.29 19.43
CA ASP A 108 22.83 -36.11 20.29
C ASP A 108 24.11 -36.70 19.65
N LEU A 109 25.20 -36.72 20.41
CA LEU A 109 26.48 -37.30 19.98
C LEU A 109 26.45 -38.84 19.84
N ALA A 110 25.56 -39.51 20.57
CA ALA A 110 25.37 -40.96 20.51
C ALA A 110 24.48 -41.41 19.34
N GLY A 111 23.80 -40.47 18.69
CA GLY A 111 22.89 -40.67 17.57
C GLY A 111 21.44 -40.91 17.99
N ASN A 112 21.07 -40.65 19.25
CA ASN A 112 19.68 -40.73 19.67
C ASN A 112 18.89 -39.57 19.08
N THR A 113 17.77 -39.88 18.45
CA THR A 113 16.89 -38.89 17.80
C THR A 113 16.15 -38.05 18.82
N GLY A 114 16.11 -36.75 18.61
CA GLY A 114 15.44 -35.81 19.49
C GLY A 114 13.91 -35.85 19.44
N THR A 115 13.30 -34.95 20.21
CA THR A 115 11.85 -34.83 20.39
C THR A 115 11.27 -33.59 19.71
N VAL A 116 9.97 -33.59 19.47
CA VAL A 116 9.25 -32.42 18.93
C VAL A 116 8.93 -31.42 20.02
N ALA A 117 8.93 -30.13 19.68
CA ALA A 117 8.42 -29.07 20.54
C ALA A 117 7.86 -27.92 19.71
N THR A 118 6.92 -27.17 20.29
CA THR A 118 6.26 -26.03 19.65
C THR A 118 6.23 -24.87 20.64
N THR A 119 6.38 -23.64 20.14
CA THR A 119 6.28 -22.43 20.96
C THR A 119 4.84 -22.15 21.40
N THR A 120 4.66 -21.15 22.25
CA THR A 120 3.36 -20.46 22.38
C THR A 120 2.96 -19.78 21.06
N ASN A 121 1.70 -19.36 20.97
CA ASN A 121 1.20 -18.56 19.86
C ASN A 121 1.95 -17.22 19.75
N TYR A 122 2.13 -16.74 18.53
CA TYR A 122 2.40 -15.34 18.24
C TYR A 122 1.51 -14.85 17.09
N GLU A 123 1.23 -13.56 17.11
CA GLU A 123 0.46 -12.84 16.11
C GLU A 123 1.43 -12.06 15.22
N VAL A 124 1.08 -11.95 13.94
CA VAL A 124 1.78 -11.11 12.98
C VAL A 124 0.76 -10.11 12.50
N ASP A 125 1.05 -8.83 12.66
CA ASP A 125 0.29 -7.77 12.02
C ASP A 125 1.28 -6.76 11.42
N THR A 126 1.74 -7.06 10.22
CA THR A 126 2.63 -6.19 9.44
C THR A 126 1.92 -5.52 8.27
N LEU A 127 0.58 -5.60 8.24
CA LEU A 127 -0.24 -4.91 7.26
C LEU A 127 -0.56 -3.52 7.82
N ALA A 128 -0.05 -2.48 7.16
CA ALA A 128 -0.36 -1.12 7.59
C ALA A 128 -1.71 -0.67 6.99
N PRO A 129 -2.53 0.07 7.75
CA PRO A 129 -3.77 0.60 7.21
C PRO A 129 -3.49 1.65 6.11
N SER A 130 -4.30 1.61 5.07
CA SER A 130 -4.17 2.39 3.85
C SER A 130 -5.56 2.82 3.35
N GLY A 131 -5.68 4.08 2.96
CA GLY A 131 -6.95 4.69 2.58
C GLY A 131 -7.07 4.95 1.08
N THR A 132 -8.25 4.71 0.51
CA THR A 132 -8.58 5.07 -0.88
C THR A 132 -9.73 6.08 -0.93
N PHE A 133 -9.52 7.20 -1.61
CA PHE A 133 -10.52 8.24 -1.79
C PHE A 133 -11.41 8.01 -3.02
N SER A 134 -12.66 8.45 -2.94
CA SER A 134 -13.53 8.65 -4.10
C SER A 134 -14.51 9.79 -3.85
N PHE A 135 -14.95 10.43 -4.93
CA PHE A 135 -15.92 11.52 -4.90
C PHE A 135 -17.12 11.14 -5.75
N THR A 136 -18.29 11.67 -5.40
CA THR A 136 -19.48 11.60 -6.27
C THR A 136 -19.41 12.57 -7.43
N ASP A 137 -18.57 13.61 -7.33
CA ASP A 137 -18.32 14.60 -8.38
C ASP A 137 -16.87 15.09 -8.31
N TYR A 138 -16.30 15.42 -9.47
CA TYR A 138 -14.94 15.93 -9.63
C TYR A 138 -14.88 17.29 -10.35
N ASN A 139 -16.02 17.80 -10.82
CA ASN A 139 -16.11 19.06 -11.57
C ASN A 139 -17.14 19.97 -10.91
N PHE A 140 -16.66 20.86 -10.04
CA PHE A 140 -17.54 21.69 -9.22
C PHE A 140 -17.86 23.03 -9.87
N GLU A 141 -19.16 23.34 -9.93
CA GLU A 141 -19.73 24.66 -10.25
C GLU A 141 -20.39 25.28 -8.99
N PRO A 142 -20.75 26.58 -9.00
CA PRO A 142 -21.43 27.22 -7.87
C PRO A 142 -22.72 26.51 -7.43
N GLY A 143 -22.72 26.04 -6.19
CA GLY A 143 -23.86 25.35 -5.58
C GLY A 143 -23.69 23.83 -5.50
N ASP A 144 -22.67 23.29 -6.15
CA ASP A 144 -22.38 21.86 -6.09
C ASP A 144 -21.82 21.43 -4.73
N ASN A 145 -21.97 20.14 -4.45
CA ASN A 145 -21.35 19.45 -3.34
C ASN A 145 -21.06 18.01 -3.75
N ALA A 146 -20.04 17.41 -3.15
CA ALA A 146 -19.74 16.00 -3.33
C ALA A 146 -19.75 15.26 -2.00
N THR A 147 -20.14 13.99 -2.05
CA THR A 147 -19.78 13.05 -0.99
C THR A 147 -18.37 12.55 -1.25
N VAL A 148 -17.47 12.84 -0.32
CA VAL A 148 -16.14 12.22 -0.26
C VAL A 148 -16.24 10.95 0.54
N ARG A 149 -15.78 9.85 -0.04
CA ARG A 149 -15.60 8.57 0.65
C ARG A 149 -14.12 8.27 0.79
N LEU A 150 -13.73 7.86 1.99
CA LEU A 150 -12.42 7.29 2.28
C LEU A 150 -12.64 5.88 2.80
N VAL A 151 -12.08 4.89 2.10
CA VAL A 151 -12.21 3.47 2.46
C VAL A 151 -10.84 2.95 2.82
N PHE A 152 -10.70 2.46 4.04
CA PHE A 152 -9.49 1.78 4.49
C PHE A 152 -9.52 0.30 4.10
N ASN A 153 -8.35 -0.35 3.97
CA ASN A 153 -8.25 -1.80 3.79
C ASN A 153 -8.62 -2.60 5.04
N GLU A 154 -8.69 -1.94 6.20
CA GLU A 154 -8.92 -2.52 7.52
C GLU A 154 -9.50 -1.48 8.49
N VAL A 155 -9.79 -1.88 9.72
CA VAL A 155 -10.33 -1.01 10.77
C VAL A 155 -9.26 -0.04 11.25
N VAL A 156 -9.56 1.27 11.24
CA VAL A 156 -8.66 2.29 11.79
C VAL A 156 -9.09 2.81 13.16
N VAL A 157 -8.10 3.17 13.97
CA VAL A 157 -8.23 3.82 15.27
C VAL A 157 -7.58 5.21 15.20
N GLY A 158 -8.19 6.18 15.89
CA GLY A 158 -7.64 7.53 16.00
C GLY A 158 -7.91 8.44 14.81
N PHE A 159 -8.46 7.93 13.70
CA PHE A 159 -8.76 8.75 12.51
C PHE A 159 -9.76 9.88 12.80
N SER A 160 -9.42 11.08 12.36
CA SER A 160 -10.20 12.31 12.38
C SER A 160 -9.98 13.06 11.07
N SER A 161 -11.03 13.22 10.25
CA SER A 161 -10.88 13.94 8.99
C SER A 161 -10.46 15.40 9.14
N ALA A 162 -10.65 16.00 10.32
CA ALA A 162 -10.22 17.37 10.59
C ALA A 162 -8.71 17.48 10.84
N ASP A 163 -8.10 16.42 11.37
CA ASP A 163 -6.68 16.41 11.74
C ASP A 163 -5.83 15.72 10.64
N ASP A 164 -6.40 14.71 9.99
CA ASP A 164 -5.63 13.79 9.13
C ASP A 164 -5.76 14.12 7.64
N ILE A 165 -6.83 14.81 7.24
CA ILE A 165 -7.06 15.22 5.84
C ILE A 165 -6.78 16.71 5.67
N THR A 166 -5.86 17.02 4.79
CA THR A 166 -5.61 18.38 4.33
C THR A 166 -6.40 18.67 3.06
N VAL A 167 -7.21 19.72 3.12
CA VAL A 167 -7.82 20.35 1.93
C VAL A 167 -6.83 21.36 1.37
N PRO A 168 -6.42 21.27 0.09
CA PRO A 168 -5.42 22.17 -0.47
C PRO A 168 -5.99 23.59 -0.60
N ASN A 169 -5.10 24.59 -0.60
CA ASN A 169 -5.45 25.93 -1.02
C ASN A 169 -5.57 25.99 -2.55
N LEU A 170 -6.45 26.85 -3.03
CA LEU A 170 -6.58 27.18 -4.45
C LEU A 170 -5.29 27.84 -4.95
N ASP A 171 -4.77 27.38 -6.08
CA ASP A 171 -3.72 28.01 -6.86
C ASP A 171 -4.34 28.98 -7.89
N ASN A 172 -5.02 30.03 -7.40
CA ASN A 172 -5.65 31.05 -8.25
C ASN A 172 -4.59 32.01 -8.85
N GLY A 173 -3.58 31.49 -9.54
CA GLY A 173 -2.55 32.25 -10.26
C GLY A 173 -1.72 33.24 -9.41
N PRO A 174 -0.67 33.87 -10.01
CA PRO A 174 0.18 34.81 -9.28
C PRO A 174 -0.58 36.10 -8.92
N GLY A 175 -0.84 36.31 -7.62
CA GLY A 175 -1.22 37.62 -7.07
C GLY A 175 -2.53 37.70 -6.27
N THR A 176 -3.25 36.59 -6.07
CA THR A 176 -4.54 36.59 -5.36
C THR A 176 -4.36 36.17 -3.89
N SER A 177 -3.93 37.12 -3.06
CA SER A 177 -3.95 36.98 -1.60
C SER A 177 -5.29 37.47 -1.04
N PRO A 178 -5.93 36.77 -0.08
CA PRO A 178 -5.40 35.63 0.69
C PRO A 178 -5.63 34.26 0.03
N ALA A 179 -4.76 33.31 0.36
CA ALA A 179 -4.95 31.89 0.05
C ALA A 179 -6.28 31.40 0.66
N ARG A 180 -7.13 30.80 -0.17
CA ARG A 180 -8.41 30.20 0.21
C ARG A 180 -8.30 28.70 0.03
N ALA A 181 -8.80 27.91 0.99
CA ALA A 181 -8.95 26.47 0.78
C ALA A 181 -9.86 26.21 -0.43
N SER A 182 -9.55 25.18 -1.22
CA SER A 182 -10.36 24.74 -2.37
C SER A 182 -11.78 24.31 -2.01
N GLY A 183 -12.02 24.02 -0.74
CA GLY A 183 -13.34 23.77 -0.18
C GLY A 183 -13.30 23.61 1.32
N THR A 184 -14.39 23.07 1.85
CA THR A 184 -14.50 22.59 3.23
C THR A 184 -14.97 21.14 3.20
N LEU A 185 -14.32 20.29 3.99
CA LEU A 185 -14.76 18.91 4.21
C LEU A 185 -15.45 18.85 5.56
N ALA A 186 -16.76 18.56 5.57
CA ALA A 186 -17.48 18.30 6.81
C ALA A 186 -16.87 17.07 7.51
N ALA A 187 -16.91 17.07 8.85
CA ALA A 187 -16.39 15.97 9.66
C ALA A 187 -16.93 14.63 9.13
N MET A 188 -16.02 13.74 8.73
CA MET A 188 -16.40 12.44 8.20
C MET A 188 -16.89 11.55 9.33
N THR A 189 -17.89 10.72 9.02
CA THR A 189 -18.44 9.74 9.96
C THR A 189 -18.32 8.33 9.40
N SER A 190 -18.19 7.35 10.29
CA SER A 190 -18.19 5.93 9.97
C SER A 190 -18.99 5.13 11.01
N SER A 191 -19.54 3.99 10.59
CA SER A 191 -20.17 3.00 11.47
C SER A 191 -19.34 1.74 11.67
N ASP A 192 -18.31 1.54 10.84
CA ASP A 192 -17.48 0.33 10.78
C ASP A 192 -15.99 0.63 10.99
N ASN A 193 -15.60 1.90 11.11
CA ASN A 193 -14.22 2.38 11.14
C ASN A 193 -13.38 1.96 9.93
N ILE A 194 -14.02 1.57 8.82
CA ILE A 194 -13.38 1.20 7.54
C ILE A 194 -13.81 2.20 6.47
N THR A 195 -15.12 2.43 6.35
CA THR A 195 -15.70 3.35 5.37
C THR A 195 -16.11 4.64 6.05
N TRP A 196 -15.44 5.72 5.68
CA TRP A 196 -15.73 7.06 6.17
C TRP A 196 -16.39 7.88 5.05
N SER A 197 -17.34 8.72 5.41
CA SER A 197 -18.02 9.61 4.45
C SER A 197 -18.22 11.00 5.03
N GLY A 198 -18.00 12.02 4.21
CA GLY A 198 -18.26 13.42 4.54
C GLY A 198 -18.65 14.22 3.31
N THR A 199 -19.32 15.35 3.52
CA THR A 199 -19.69 16.27 2.43
C THR A 199 -18.57 17.27 2.20
N PHE A 200 -18.06 17.33 0.97
CA PHE A 200 -17.16 18.37 0.51
C PHE A 200 -17.97 19.49 -0.17
N THR A 201 -17.73 20.71 0.28
CA THR A 201 -18.32 21.93 -0.29
C THR A 201 -17.20 22.78 -0.89
N PRO A 202 -17.13 22.92 -2.23
CA PRO A 202 -16.12 23.70 -2.92
C PRO A 202 -16.25 25.19 -2.59
N THR A 203 -15.14 25.89 -2.70
CA THR A 203 -15.04 27.31 -2.33
C THR A 203 -15.33 28.21 -3.54
N PHE A 204 -16.39 29.02 -3.43
CA PHE A 204 -16.82 30.02 -4.42
C PHE A 204 -17.14 31.36 -3.73
N PRO A 205 -17.30 32.49 -4.46
CA PRO A 205 -17.12 32.68 -5.91
C PRO A 205 -15.68 33.04 -6.33
N ASN A 206 -15.47 33.29 -7.63
CA ASN A 206 -14.22 33.72 -8.30
C ASN A 206 -13.07 32.73 -8.07
N THR A 207 -13.27 31.50 -8.52
CA THR A 207 -12.35 30.38 -8.32
C THR A 207 -12.19 29.64 -9.63
N GLU A 208 -10.94 29.35 -9.96
CA GLU A 208 -10.55 28.55 -11.11
C GLU A 208 -9.28 27.81 -10.70
N ASP A 209 -9.42 26.52 -10.42
CA ASP A 209 -8.29 25.63 -10.14
C ASP A 209 -8.62 24.22 -10.59
N TRP A 210 -7.76 23.68 -11.46
CA TRP A 210 -7.94 22.38 -12.08
C TRP A 210 -7.04 21.29 -11.50
N SER A 211 -6.31 21.57 -10.43
CA SER A 211 -5.23 20.72 -9.91
C SER A 211 -5.34 20.44 -8.40
N ASN A 212 -6.55 20.19 -7.90
CA ASN A 212 -6.77 19.96 -6.47
C ASN A 212 -6.77 18.48 -6.10
N THR A 213 -6.09 18.14 -5.01
CA THR A 213 -6.19 16.81 -4.36
C THR A 213 -6.26 16.95 -2.85
N LEU A 214 -7.13 16.16 -2.20
CA LEU A 214 -7.08 15.97 -0.76
C LEU A 214 -5.88 15.10 -0.41
N SER A 215 -5.23 15.40 0.70
CA SER A 215 -4.09 14.62 1.19
C SER A 215 -4.39 14.03 2.57
N LEU A 216 -4.24 12.71 2.69
CA LEU A 216 -4.28 11.98 3.96
C LEU A 216 -2.84 11.82 4.47
N ALA A 217 -2.57 12.26 5.70
CA ALA A 217 -1.25 12.20 6.31
C ALA A 217 -0.88 10.78 6.76
N ALA A 218 0.35 10.33 6.47
CA ALA A 218 0.90 9.12 7.07
C ALA A 218 1.05 9.27 8.60
N ALA A 219 0.98 8.16 9.32
CA ALA A 219 1.17 8.07 10.78
C ALA A 219 0.24 8.94 11.63
N SER A 220 -0.85 9.46 11.04
CA SER A 220 -1.87 10.25 11.74
C SER A 220 -3.00 9.40 12.33
N TYR A 221 -3.11 8.15 11.86
CA TYR A 221 -4.04 7.11 12.33
C TYR A 221 -3.30 5.77 12.41
N THR A 222 -3.88 4.80 13.12
CA THR A 222 -3.37 3.43 13.23
C THR A 222 -4.47 2.41 12.99
N ASP A 223 -4.13 1.13 12.95
CA ASP A 223 -5.08 0.04 13.11
C ASP A 223 -5.33 -0.23 14.61
N VAL A 224 -5.88 -1.41 14.93
CA VAL A 224 -6.17 -1.87 16.30
C VAL A 224 -4.93 -2.31 17.08
N ASP A 225 -3.89 -2.79 16.40
CA ASP A 225 -2.65 -3.31 16.99
C ASP A 225 -1.50 -2.27 16.98
N ASN A 226 -1.80 -1.09 16.45
CA ASN A 226 -0.99 0.12 16.36
C ASN A 226 0.02 0.19 15.20
N ASN A 227 -0.20 -0.51 14.07
CA ASN A 227 0.58 -0.15 12.88
C ASN A 227 0.15 1.23 12.37
N THR A 228 1.14 2.04 12.03
CA THR A 228 0.92 3.41 11.55
C THR A 228 0.39 3.40 10.13
N GLY A 229 -0.67 4.17 9.89
CA GLY A 229 -1.27 4.31 8.58
C GLY A 229 -0.39 4.99 7.54
N THR A 230 -0.69 4.69 6.28
CA THR A 230 0.04 5.19 5.11
C THR A 230 -0.56 6.48 4.53
N ALA A 231 0.24 7.27 3.81
CA ALA A 231 -0.27 8.46 3.14
C ALA A 231 -1.08 8.10 1.89
N ALA A 232 -2.09 8.90 1.56
CA ALA A 232 -2.88 8.76 0.35
C ALA A 232 -3.29 10.14 -0.20
N THR A 233 -3.54 10.22 -1.51
CA THR A 233 -4.10 11.41 -2.15
C THR A 233 -5.37 11.06 -2.90
N SER A 234 -6.32 12.00 -2.96
CA SER A 234 -7.51 11.80 -3.77
C SER A 234 -7.22 11.84 -5.28
N PRO A 235 -8.15 11.36 -6.11
CA PRO A 235 -8.20 11.81 -7.50
C PRO A 235 -8.31 13.34 -7.57
N ASN A 236 -7.88 13.89 -8.70
CA ASN A 236 -7.96 15.31 -8.97
C ASN A 236 -9.43 15.78 -9.02
N TYR A 237 -9.69 16.99 -8.53
CA TYR A 237 -10.97 17.68 -8.73
C TYR A 237 -10.77 19.13 -9.16
N MET A 238 -11.74 19.65 -9.92
CA MET A 238 -11.75 20.99 -10.49
C MET A 238 -12.77 21.85 -9.75
N VAL A 239 -12.42 23.09 -9.45
CA VAL A 239 -13.33 24.09 -8.89
C VAL A 239 -13.30 25.30 -9.81
N ASP A 240 -14.42 25.59 -10.48
CA ASP A 240 -14.46 26.60 -11.52
C ASP A 240 -15.81 27.35 -11.57
N ASP A 241 -15.77 28.67 -11.45
CA ASP A 241 -16.92 29.56 -11.73
C ASP A 241 -16.57 30.74 -12.61
N ILE A 242 -15.38 30.73 -13.21
CA ILE A 242 -14.88 31.83 -14.02
C ILE A 242 -15.13 31.49 -15.49
N PRO A 243 -15.95 32.26 -16.23
CA PRO A 243 -16.23 31.92 -17.62
C PRO A 243 -14.99 32.14 -18.52
N PRO A 244 -14.79 31.33 -19.58
CA PRO A 244 -13.61 31.44 -20.45
C PRO A 244 -13.35 32.83 -21.03
N SER A 245 -14.43 33.59 -21.25
CA SER A 245 -14.36 34.95 -21.77
C SER A 245 -13.60 35.95 -20.89
N THR A 246 -13.39 35.68 -19.59
CA THR A 246 -12.65 36.58 -18.70
C THR A 246 -11.14 36.43 -18.81
N HIS A 247 -10.65 35.32 -19.36
CA HIS A 247 -9.23 35.04 -19.59
C HIS A 247 -8.75 35.39 -21.00
N GLY A 248 -9.65 35.87 -21.85
CA GLY A 248 -9.35 36.36 -23.19
C GLY A 248 -10.36 35.87 -24.22
N VAL A 249 -10.04 36.13 -25.49
CA VAL A 249 -10.78 35.55 -26.61
C VAL A 249 -9.98 34.36 -27.15
N PRO A 250 -10.65 33.24 -27.48
CA PRO A 250 -9.98 32.15 -28.19
C PRO A 250 -9.30 32.68 -29.45
N THR A 251 -8.10 32.19 -29.74
CA THR A 251 -7.40 32.53 -30.97
C THR A 251 -7.66 31.45 -32.02
N LEU A 252 -7.90 31.88 -33.26
CA LEU A 252 -8.15 31.01 -34.40
C LEU A 252 -7.06 31.26 -35.44
N THR A 253 -6.31 30.22 -35.80
CA THR A 253 -5.22 30.33 -36.78
C THR A 253 -5.31 29.22 -37.81
N LEU A 254 -5.19 29.58 -39.09
CA LEU A 254 -4.88 28.64 -40.16
C LEU A 254 -3.37 28.61 -40.36
N ASN A 255 -2.77 27.43 -40.43
CA ASN A 255 -1.34 27.28 -40.69
C ASN A 255 -0.91 27.79 -42.08
N ARG A 256 -1.87 28.10 -42.95
CA ARG A 256 -1.67 28.67 -44.29
C ARG A 256 -2.69 29.78 -44.54
N SER A 257 -2.21 30.91 -45.06
CA SER A 257 -3.06 32.05 -45.41
C SER A 257 -3.66 31.98 -46.81
N LEU A 258 -3.21 31.01 -47.64
CA LEU A 258 -3.72 30.75 -48.99
C LEU A 258 -3.85 29.24 -49.19
N LEU A 259 -5.02 28.82 -49.66
CA LEU A 259 -5.35 27.45 -50.04
C LEU A 259 -5.68 27.44 -51.53
N LEU A 260 -5.00 26.59 -52.29
CA LEU A 260 -5.37 26.31 -53.68
C LEU A 260 -6.45 25.22 -53.73
N TYR A 261 -7.01 25.00 -54.92
CA TYR A 261 -7.99 23.94 -55.14
C TYR A 261 -7.45 22.58 -54.68
N ASP A 262 -8.24 21.85 -53.88
CA ASP A 262 -7.92 20.56 -53.24
C ASP A 262 -6.72 20.57 -52.26
N GLU A 263 -6.24 21.74 -51.83
CA GLU A 263 -5.30 21.83 -50.69
C GLU A 263 -6.04 21.80 -49.35
N THR A 264 -5.33 21.40 -48.29
CA THR A 264 -5.84 21.40 -46.91
C THR A 264 -4.97 22.27 -46.01
N ALA A 265 -5.56 22.81 -44.95
CA ALA A 265 -4.87 23.54 -43.89
C ALA A 265 -5.23 22.97 -42.52
N THR A 266 -4.33 23.17 -41.57
CA THR A 266 -4.63 22.91 -40.17
C THR A 266 -5.22 24.17 -39.57
N LEU A 267 -6.44 24.06 -39.06
CA LEU A 267 -7.08 25.03 -38.21
C LEU A 267 -6.72 24.72 -36.76
N THR A 268 -6.14 25.69 -36.06
CA THR A 268 -5.84 25.63 -34.64
C THR A 268 -6.70 26.64 -33.89
N VAL A 269 -7.42 26.17 -32.88
CA VAL A 269 -8.10 27.01 -31.88
C VAL A 269 -7.34 26.88 -30.57
N VAL A 270 -6.98 28.00 -29.96
CA VAL A 270 -6.42 28.02 -28.61
C VAL A 270 -7.39 28.78 -27.71
N PHE A 271 -8.00 28.07 -26.78
CA PHE A 271 -8.83 28.64 -25.72
C PHE A 271 -7.92 29.19 -24.61
N PRO A 272 -8.38 30.25 -23.91
CA PRO A 272 -7.64 30.80 -22.78
C PRO A 272 -7.64 29.87 -21.55
N GLU A 273 -8.49 28.84 -21.54
CA GLU A 273 -8.59 27.79 -20.52
C GLU A 273 -9.03 26.44 -21.15
N PRO A 274 -8.90 25.30 -20.45
CA PRO A 274 -9.36 24.01 -20.94
C PRO A 274 -10.86 23.97 -21.25
N VAL A 275 -11.23 23.46 -22.44
CA VAL A 275 -12.62 23.15 -22.78
C VAL A 275 -12.78 21.66 -23.09
N THR A 276 -13.97 21.11 -22.86
CA THR A 276 -14.23 19.67 -23.05
C THR A 276 -14.74 19.36 -24.46
N SER A 277 -14.61 18.11 -24.90
CA SER A 277 -15.18 17.63 -26.17
C SER A 277 -16.70 17.65 -26.23
N ALA A 278 -17.37 17.74 -25.07
CA ALA A 278 -18.81 17.96 -25.01
C ALA A 278 -19.18 19.40 -25.41
N SER A 279 -18.30 20.38 -25.10
CA SER A 279 -18.52 21.80 -25.38
C SER A 279 -17.94 22.27 -26.73
N PHE A 280 -16.93 21.59 -27.27
CA PHE A 280 -16.29 21.96 -28.53
C PHE A 280 -15.72 20.72 -29.22
N SER A 281 -16.24 20.31 -30.38
CA SER A 281 -15.73 19.11 -31.08
C SER A 281 -15.97 19.10 -32.59
N SER A 282 -16.73 20.04 -33.15
CA SER A 282 -17.15 19.96 -34.55
C SER A 282 -17.12 21.31 -35.27
N ALA A 283 -17.22 21.24 -36.59
CA ALA A 283 -17.40 22.40 -37.44
C ALA A 283 -18.67 23.20 -37.14
N ALA A 284 -19.67 22.63 -36.44
CA ALA A 284 -20.86 23.37 -36.03
C ALA A 284 -20.57 24.39 -34.92
N ASP A 285 -19.49 24.18 -34.16
CA ASP A 285 -19.05 25.09 -33.09
C ASP A 285 -18.26 26.28 -33.66
N ILE A 286 -17.93 26.26 -34.95
CA ILE A 286 -17.21 27.31 -35.67
C ILE A 286 -18.09 27.83 -36.81
N ASN A 287 -18.41 29.12 -36.78
CA ASN A 287 -19.13 29.74 -37.90
C ASN A 287 -18.22 29.79 -39.16
N LEU A 288 -18.64 29.09 -40.22
CA LEU A 288 -17.98 29.02 -41.53
C LEU A 288 -18.75 29.76 -42.64
N ASP A 289 -19.65 30.70 -42.32
CA ASP A 289 -20.60 31.34 -43.26
C ASP A 289 -19.95 32.01 -44.48
N ASN A 290 -18.65 32.30 -44.42
CA ASN A 290 -17.88 32.89 -45.52
C ASN A 290 -16.74 32.00 -46.05
N ALA A 291 -16.72 30.73 -45.63
CA ALA A 291 -15.70 29.76 -46.03
C ALA A 291 -16.25 28.83 -47.13
N THR A 292 -15.41 28.46 -48.10
CA THR A 292 -15.80 27.59 -49.23
C THR A 292 -15.31 26.14 -49.08
N GLY A 293 -14.80 25.76 -47.90
CA GLY A 293 -14.21 24.45 -47.58
C GLY A 293 -15.00 23.68 -46.53
N LEU A 294 -14.49 22.51 -46.14
CA LEU A 294 -15.10 21.64 -45.13
C LEU A 294 -14.12 21.47 -43.98
N LEU A 295 -14.56 21.77 -42.76
CA LEU A 295 -13.77 21.53 -41.55
C LEU A 295 -14.07 20.13 -41.00
N SER A 296 -13.01 19.36 -40.70
CA SER A 296 -13.12 18.09 -39.99
C SER A 296 -13.57 18.28 -38.53
N THR A 297 -13.81 17.18 -37.82
CA THR A 297 -13.96 17.23 -36.36
C THR A 297 -12.72 17.87 -35.71
N MET A 298 -12.94 18.70 -34.70
CA MET A 298 -11.88 19.30 -33.90
C MET A 298 -11.47 18.31 -32.81
N SER A 299 -10.17 18.15 -32.58
CA SER A 299 -9.64 17.27 -31.52
C SER A 299 -8.76 18.07 -30.55
N PRO A 300 -8.88 17.82 -29.23
CA PRO A 300 -8.04 18.49 -28.25
C PRO A 300 -6.62 17.95 -28.32
N THR A 301 -5.68 18.78 -27.89
CA THR A 301 -4.29 18.45 -27.64
C THR A 301 -3.93 18.93 -26.23
N GLY A 302 -3.10 18.17 -25.53
CA GLY A 302 -2.70 18.51 -24.16
C GLY A 302 -3.86 18.43 -23.16
N ASP A 303 -4.04 19.49 -22.39
CA ASP A 303 -5.03 19.66 -21.32
C ASP A 303 -6.43 20.08 -21.81
N GLY A 304 -6.63 20.25 -23.13
CA GLY A 304 -7.89 20.71 -23.70
C GLY A 304 -7.94 22.22 -23.97
N THR A 305 -6.83 22.95 -23.79
CA THR A 305 -6.71 24.36 -24.21
C THR A 305 -6.53 24.52 -25.72
N THR A 306 -5.85 23.58 -26.38
CA THR A 306 -5.54 23.68 -27.82
C THR A 306 -6.26 22.61 -28.61
N TRP A 307 -6.97 23.02 -29.67
CA TRP A 307 -7.77 22.14 -30.52
C TRP A 307 -7.35 22.28 -31.98
N THR A 308 -7.31 21.16 -32.69
CA THR A 308 -6.91 21.14 -34.11
C THR A 308 -7.92 20.39 -34.97
N GLY A 309 -8.09 20.87 -36.21
CA GLY A 309 -8.89 20.24 -37.25
C GLY A 309 -8.30 20.54 -38.64
N THR A 310 -8.71 19.77 -39.63
CA THR A 310 -8.32 19.94 -41.03
C THR A 310 -9.42 20.69 -41.77
N PHE A 311 -9.09 21.85 -42.32
CA PHE A 311 -9.95 22.66 -43.19
C PHE A 311 -9.59 22.47 -44.67
#